data_AF-A0A3C0PPG3-F1
#
_entry.id   AF-A0A3C0PPG3-F1
#
_cell.length_a   1.000
_cell.length_b   1.000
_cell.length_c   1.000
_cell.angle_alpha   90.00
_cell.angle_beta   90.00
_cell.angle_gamma   90.00
#
_symmetry.space_group_name_H-M   'P 1'
#
loop_
_entity.id
_entity.type
_entity.pdbx_description
1 polymer ?
#
loop_
_entity_poly.entity_id
_entity_poly.type
_entity_poly.pdbx_seq_one_letter_code
_entity_poly.pdbx_strand_id
1 'polypeptide(L)'
;MLTKLKWIFCLLLFVMVFGLLHYNLPQRDIVRITGTEVLRKDFSGWTRIFYATPDTGDALSFNRDLRLLNSVQPNGKVSVYRNEDTGFGWPPYFK
;
A
#
# COMPACT_ATOMS: atom_id res chain seq x y z
N MET A 1 -24.08 -31.93 -3.68
CA MET A 1 -24.19 -30.45 -3.70
C MET A 1 -23.19 -29.79 -2.75
N LEU A 2 -23.10 -30.22 -1.49
CA LEU A 2 -22.15 -29.66 -0.50
C LEU A 2 -20.67 -29.75 -0.89
N THR A 3 -20.23 -30.82 -1.56
CA THR A 3 -18.84 -30.98 -2.02
C THR A 3 -18.44 -29.89 -3.00
N LYS A 4 -19.30 -29.54 -3.96
CA LYS A 4 -19.04 -28.44 -4.91
C LYS A 4 -18.97 -27.09 -4.19
N LEU A 5 -19.87 -26.86 -3.23
CA LEU A 5 -19.90 -25.62 -2.43
C LEU A 5 -18.63 -25.46 -1.57
N LYS A 6 -18.15 -26.55 -0.95
CA LYS A 6 -16.87 -26.56 -0.22
C LYS A 6 -15.70 -26.15 -1.12
N TRP A 7 -15.62 -26.70 -2.33
CA TRP A 7 -14.56 -26.37 -3.28
C TRP A 7 -14.63 -24.92 -3.76
N ILE A 8 -15.83 -24.40 -4.03
CA ILE A 8 -16.03 -22.99 -4.40
C ILE A 8 -15.58 -22.07 -3.26
N PHE A 9 -15.96 -22.38 -2.01
CA PHE A 9 -15.54 -21.60 -0.85
C PHE A 9 -14.01 -21.63 -0.66
N CYS A 10 -13.39 -22.81 -0.75
CA CYS A 10 -11.94 -22.94 -0.67
C CYS A 10 -11.23 -22.16 -1.79
N LEU A 11 -11.75 -22.20 -3.02
CA LEU A 11 -11.20 -21.44 -4.15
C LEU A 11 -11.30 -19.94 -3.90
N LEU A 12 -12.44 -19.46 -3.40
CA LEU A 12 -12.63 -18.05 -3.07
C LEU A 12 -11.65 -17.58 -1.99
N LEU A 13 -11.49 -18.38 -0.94
CA LEU A 13 -10.52 -18.10 0.12
C LEU A 13 -9.09 -18.10 -0.43
N PHE A 14 -8.74 -19.05 -1.31
CA PHE A 14 -7.44 -19.10 -1.96
C PHE A 14 -7.17 -17.87 -2.82
N VAL A 15 -8.11 -17.46 -3.67
CA VAL A 15 -7.99 -16.26 -4.52
C VAL A 15 -7.85 -15.00 -3.67
N MET A 16 -8.59 -14.91 -2.56
CA MET A 16 -8.49 -13.78 -1.63
C MET A 16 -7.10 -13.71 -0.98
N VAL A 17 -6.59 -14.82 -0.44
CA VAL A 17 -5.26 -14.88 0.16
C VAL A 17 -4.17 -14.58 -0.87
N PHE A 18 -4.26 -15.19 -2.06
CA PHE A 18 -3.31 -14.95 -3.14
C PHE A 18 -3.31 -13.49 -3.60
N GLY A 19 -4.50 -12.87 -3.74
CA GLY A 19 -4.63 -11.46 -4.09
C GLY A 19 -4.00 -10.54 -3.03
N LEU A 20 -4.21 -10.83 -1.74
CA LEU A 20 -3.56 -10.10 -0.65
C LEU A 20 -2.04 -10.23 -0.71
N LEU A 21 -1.51 -11.44 -0.93
CA LEU A 21 -0.07 -11.65 -1.04
C LEU A 21 0.52 -10.93 -2.27
N HIS A 22 -0.14 -11.03 -3.42
CA HIS A 22 0.29 -10.35 -4.63
C HIS A 22 0.31 -8.83 -4.47
N TYR A 23 -0.63 -8.27 -3.69
CA TYR A 23 -0.70 -6.83 -3.45
C TYR A 23 0.37 -6.32 -2.47
N ASN A 24 0.68 -7.12 -1.45
CA ASN A 24 1.47 -6.67 -0.30
C ASN A 24 2.94 -7.10 -0.36
N LEU A 25 3.29 -8.20 -1.03
CA LEU A 25 4.66 -8.71 -1.04
C LEU A 25 5.64 -7.80 -1.82
N PRO A 26 6.92 -7.76 -1.41
CA PRO A 26 7.99 -7.06 -2.13
C PRO A 26 8.02 -7.37 -3.63
N GLN A 27 8.02 -6.32 -4.45
CA GLN A 27 8.19 -6.41 -5.90
C GLN A 27 9.31 -5.47 -6.35
N ARG A 28 9.89 -5.76 -7.53
CA ARG A 28 10.90 -4.89 -8.13
C ARG A 28 10.28 -4.08 -9.25
N ASP A 29 10.13 -2.78 -9.02
CA ASP A 29 9.69 -1.82 -10.02
C ASP A 29 10.90 -1.08 -10.63
N ILE A 30 10.97 -1.02 -11.97
CA ILE A 30 11.96 -0.20 -12.69
C ILE A 30 11.21 1.00 -13.25
N VAL A 31 11.46 2.17 -12.66
CA VAL A 31 10.73 3.41 -12.96
C VAL A 31 11.67 4.59 -13.15
N ARG A 32 11.21 5.59 -13.91
CA ARG A 32 11.87 6.90 -14.00
C ARG A 32 11.17 7.89 -13.09
N ILE A 33 11.92 8.53 -12.21
CA ILE A 33 11.40 9.60 -11.34
C ILE A 33 11.12 10.83 -12.20
N THR A 34 9.95 11.43 -11.98
CA THR A 34 9.47 12.63 -12.68
C THR A 34 9.32 13.84 -11.78
N GLY A 35 9.21 13.64 -10.47
CA GLY A 35 9.15 14.73 -9.50
C GLY A 35 8.94 14.22 -8.09
N THR A 36 8.95 15.17 -7.16
CA THR A 36 8.71 14.93 -5.73
C THR A 36 7.68 15.92 -5.22
N GLU A 37 6.81 15.48 -4.33
CA GLU A 37 5.77 16.33 -3.74
C GLU A 37 5.66 16.07 -2.24
N VAL A 38 5.29 17.10 -1.47
CA VAL A 38 5.04 16.97 -0.04
C VAL A 38 3.64 17.49 0.25
N LEU A 39 2.79 16.63 0.79
CA LEU A 39 1.39 16.95 1.11
C LEU A 39 1.17 16.92 2.62
N ARG A 40 0.65 18.02 3.15
CA ARG A 40 0.13 18.10 4.52
C ARG A 40 -1.22 17.38 4.58
N LYS A 41 -1.31 16.24 5.27
CA LYS A 41 -2.53 15.42 5.32
C LYS A 41 -3.04 15.27 6.76
N ASP A 42 -4.34 15.40 6.92
CA ASP A 42 -5.05 15.06 8.16
C ASP A 42 -5.53 13.60 8.14
N PHE A 43 -5.21 12.89 9.21
CA PHE A 43 -5.46 11.47 9.45
C PHE A 43 -6.44 11.24 10.61
N SER A 44 -7.20 12.26 11.02
CA SER A 44 -8.22 12.18 12.07
C SER A 44 -9.46 11.33 11.71
N GLY A 45 -9.68 11.03 10.42
CA GLY A 45 -10.85 10.32 9.92
C GLY A 45 -10.65 8.84 9.55
N TRP A 46 -11.70 8.21 9.02
CA TRP A 46 -11.71 6.80 8.58
C TRP A 46 -10.61 6.44 7.57
N THR A 47 -10.16 7.41 6.78
CA THR A 47 -9.09 7.20 5.80
C THR A 47 -7.75 6.83 6.43
N ARG A 48 -7.58 6.99 7.75
CA ARG A 48 -6.38 6.62 8.51
C ARG A 48 -5.89 5.20 8.25
N ILE A 49 -6.81 4.27 7.99
CA ILE A 49 -6.49 2.86 7.74
C ILE A 49 -5.65 2.63 6.47
N PHE A 50 -5.56 3.61 5.57
CA PHE A 50 -4.81 3.52 4.31
C PHE A 50 -3.39 4.12 4.39
N TYR A 51 -2.95 4.49 5.59
CA TYR A 51 -1.69 5.19 5.84
C TYR A 51 -0.92 4.54 6.99
N ALA A 52 0.40 4.67 6.98
CA ALA A 52 1.24 4.07 8.01
C ALA A 52 1.08 4.80 9.34
N THR A 53 1.53 4.16 10.41
CA THR A 53 1.68 4.80 11.72
C THR A 53 2.97 5.61 11.74
N PRO A 54 3.04 6.75 12.48
CA PRO A 54 4.30 7.49 12.62
C PRO A 54 5.45 6.61 13.08
N ASP A 55 6.65 6.92 12.62
CA ASP A 55 7.86 6.20 13.00
C ASP A 55 8.13 6.33 14.51
N THR A 56 8.89 5.38 15.04
CA THR A 56 9.20 5.35 16.47
C THR A 56 10.05 6.56 16.83
N GLY A 57 9.50 7.50 17.59
CA GLY A 57 10.16 8.75 17.99
C GLY A 57 9.49 10.02 17.48
N ASP A 58 8.57 9.90 16.51
CA ASP A 58 7.75 11.03 16.07
C ASP A 58 6.56 11.26 17.01
N ALA A 59 6.21 12.53 17.22
CA ALA A 59 4.99 12.88 17.94
C ALA A 59 3.77 12.32 17.19
N LEU A 60 2.85 11.69 17.93
CA LEU A 60 1.56 11.22 17.40
C LEU A 60 0.73 12.42 16.94
N SER A 61 0.96 12.87 15.71
CA SER A 61 0.21 13.96 15.09
C SER A 61 -0.77 13.39 14.07
N PHE A 62 -2.04 13.78 14.24
CA PHE A 62 -3.08 13.52 13.25
C PHE A 62 -2.84 14.30 11.96
N ASN A 63 -2.03 15.35 11.98
CA ASN A 63 -1.65 16.10 10.80
C ASN A 63 -0.14 15.99 10.57
N ARG A 64 0.27 15.36 9.48
CA ARG A 64 1.69 15.17 9.11
C ARG A 64 1.91 15.23 7.61
N ASP A 65 3.17 15.34 7.23
CA ASP A 65 3.58 15.47 5.84
C ASP A 65 3.75 14.09 5.20
N LEU A 66 3.09 13.88 4.07
CA LEU A 66 3.30 12.75 3.17
C LEU A 66 4.29 13.16 2.09
N ARG A 67 5.36 12.39 1.95
CA ARG A 67 6.37 12.61 0.90
C ARG A 67 6.11 11.63 -0.23
N LEU A 68 5.97 12.18 -1.43
CA LEU A 68 5.58 11.45 -2.64
C LEU A 68 6.71 11.50 -3.66
N LEU A 69 6.97 10.37 -4.30
CA LEU A 69 7.82 10.25 -5.48
C LEU A 69 6.94 9.92 -6.68
N ASN A 70 6.82 10.89 -7.60
CA ASN A 70 6.07 10.72 -8.84
C ASN A 70 6.96 10.05 -9.88
N SER A 71 6.49 8.97 -10.49
CA SER A 71 7.28 8.17 -11.42
C SER A 71 6.48 7.70 -12.63
N VAL A 72 7.20 7.31 -13.67
CA VAL A 72 6.65 6.72 -14.89
C VAL A 72 7.41 5.44 -15.22
N GLN A 73 6.67 4.37 -15.48
CA GLN A 73 7.17 3.08 -15.92
C GLN A 73 7.58 3.11 -17.41
N PRO A 74 8.39 2.14 -17.90
CA PRO A 74 8.78 2.06 -19.31
C PRO A 74 7.61 1.99 -20.29
N ASN A 75 6.47 1.46 -19.86
CA ASN A 75 5.22 1.38 -20.64
C ASN A 75 4.39 2.68 -20.60
N GLY A 76 4.90 3.75 -19.99
CA GLY A 76 4.21 5.04 -19.85
C GLY A 76 3.20 5.13 -18.70
N LYS A 77 2.98 4.06 -17.92
CA LYS A 77 2.08 4.10 -16.76
C LYS A 77 2.68 4.93 -15.63
N VAL A 78 1.84 5.75 -15.00
CA VAL A 78 2.23 6.56 -13.84
C VAL A 78 2.16 5.71 -12.57
N SER A 79 3.10 5.93 -11.65
CA SER A 79 3.07 5.33 -10.32
C SER A 79 3.62 6.32 -9.30
N VAL A 80 3.00 6.38 -8.12
CA VAL A 80 3.36 7.31 -7.06
C VAL A 80 3.71 6.52 -5.81
N TYR A 81 4.94 6.69 -5.32
CA TYR A 81 5.43 6.01 -4.13
C TYR A 81 5.40 6.98 -2.94
N ARG A 82 5.06 6.47 -1.76
CA ARG A 82 5.04 7.25 -0.51
C ARG A 82 6.18 6.81 0.38
N ASN A 83 6.69 7.72 1.20
CA ASN A 83 7.61 7.36 2.30
C ASN A 83 7.00 6.37 3.31
N GLU A 84 5.67 6.29 3.35
CA GLU A 84 4.93 5.38 4.23
C GLU A 84 4.73 3.98 3.63
N ASP A 85 5.07 3.76 2.35
CA ASP A 85 4.96 2.46 1.68
C ASP A 85 6.14 1.53 2.00
N THR A 86 6.85 1.79 3.10
CA THR A 86 8.01 1.03 3.55
C THR A 86 7.86 0.64 5.02
N GLY A 87 8.11 -0.63 5.36
CA GLY A 87 8.13 -1.12 6.74
C GLY A 87 7.28 -2.38 6.95
N PHE A 88 7.22 -2.84 8.20
CA PHE A 88 6.48 -4.05 8.60
C PHE A 88 5.09 -3.74 9.22
N GLY A 89 4.63 -2.50 9.12
CA GLY A 89 3.39 -2.03 9.73
C GLY A 89 2.14 -2.22 8.85
N TRP A 90 0.98 -1.79 9.37
CA TRP A 90 -0.24 -1.67 8.58
C TRP A 90 -0.35 -0.25 8.00
N PRO A 91 -0.79 -0.10 6.74
CA PRO A 91 -1.08 -1.15 5.76
C PRO A 91 0.20 -1.85 5.25
N PRO A 92 0.15 -3.17 4.95
CA PRO A 92 1.34 -3.98 4.65
C PRO A 92 1.86 -3.75 3.23
N TYR A 93 2.20 -2.51 2.90
CA TYR A 93 2.87 -2.20 1.65
C TYR A 93 4.35 -2.51 1.80
N PHE A 94 4.78 -3.65 1.29
CA PHE A 94 6.17 -3.87 0.95
C PHE A 94 6.33 -3.56 -0.55
N LYS A 95 6.29 -2.27 -0.93
CA LYS A 95 6.60 -1.87 -2.32
C LYS A 95 8.02 -1.35 -2.44
#